data_AF-A0A523U2J9-F1
#
_entry.id   AF-A0A523U2J9-F1
#
_cell.length_a   1.000
_cell.length_b   1.000
_cell.length_c   1.000
_cell.angle_alpha   90.00
_cell.angle_beta   90.00
_cell.angle_gamma   90.00
#
_symmetry.space_group_name_H-M   'P 1'
#
loop_
_entity.id
_entity.type
_entity.pdbx_description
1 polymer ?
#
loop_
_entity_poly.entity_id
_entity_poly.type
_entity_poly.pdbx_seq_one_letter_code
_entity_poly.pdbx_strand_id
1 'polypeptide(L)'
;MGTRLFSAFAVLLIIFALALATEGCSSGKSSRDKAPFYSTGTGTGTGTGTGTGTGSGVGIELVCVYDPALGAQTSHKEHFAGIVEESSGNIWTGTKNQIYISKATIKDGTSGDVIICNLDAYKVDHPTLGSVYGYCIGSTMYVGGDCLTLTFQHELGHAKMDLPDHYGYTMICIMNAEGGGIYMGDRNYCEGGTFDCWGAVVAKFGISASGATGACPATEVIIQ
;
A
#
# COMPACT_ATOMS: atom_id res chain seq x y z
N MET A 1 24.59 -44.66 48.16
CA MET A 1 24.41 -43.20 47.94
C MET A 1 25.70 -42.68 47.32
N GLY A 2 25.70 -42.25 46.05
CA GLY A 2 26.97 -41.77 45.45
C GLY A 2 26.99 -41.50 43.94
N THR A 3 25.96 -41.86 43.17
CA THR A 3 26.01 -41.72 41.69
C THR A 3 25.03 -40.71 41.09
N ARG A 4 24.12 -40.12 41.88
CA ARG A 4 23.13 -39.15 41.36
C ARG A 4 23.57 -37.68 41.43
N LEU A 5 24.64 -37.35 42.15
CA LEU A 5 25.16 -35.97 42.20
C LEU A 5 26.07 -35.61 41.02
N PHE A 6 26.70 -36.60 40.37
CA PHE A 6 27.65 -36.34 39.28
C PHE A 6 26.99 -35.97 37.95
N SER A 7 25.76 -36.44 37.68
CA SER A 7 25.06 -36.12 36.42
C SER A 7 24.47 -34.71 36.38
N ALA A 8 24.12 -34.12 37.53
CA ALA A 8 23.56 -32.77 37.57
C ALA A 8 24.61 -31.68 37.31
N PHE A 9 25.87 -31.90 37.75
CA PHE A 9 26.96 -30.96 37.51
C PHE A 9 27.46 -30.95 36.06
N ALA A 10 27.42 -32.10 35.37
CA ALA A 10 27.86 -32.20 33.97
C ALA A 10 26.92 -31.48 32.99
N VAL A 11 25.60 -31.49 33.25
CA VAL A 11 24.61 -30.81 32.39
C VAL A 11 24.68 -29.29 32.54
N LEU A 12 24.98 -28.78 33.74
CA LEU A 12 25.08 -27.33 33.99
C LEU A 12 26.31 -26.70 33.31
N LEU A 13 27.42 -27.45 33.20
CA LEU A 13 28.66 -27.00 32.53
C LEU A 13 28.50 -26.91 30.99
N ILE A 14 27.66 -27.75 30.39
CA ILE A 14 27.39 -27.69 28.93
C ILE A 14 26.55 -26.46 28.58
N ILE A 15 25.60 -26.06 29.43
CA ILE A 15 24.75 -24.88 29.20
C ILE A 15 25.57 -23.58 29.31
N PHE A 16 26.57 -23.52 30.20
CA PHE A 16 27.43 -22.33 30.34
C PHE A 16 28.46 -22.19 29.20
N ALA A 17 28.90 -23.30 28.60
CA ALA A 17 29.83 -23.29 27.46
C ALA A 17 29.18 -22.81 26.15
N LEU A 18 27.86 -22.90 26.02
CA LEU A 18 27.11 -22.40 24.85
C LEU A 18 26.81 -20.89 24.91
N ALA A 19 27.01 -20.23 26.06
CA ALA A 19 26.74 -18.81 26.24
C ALA A 19 27.93 -17.88 25.95
N LEU A 20 29.12 -18.42 25.69
CA LEU A 20 30.37 -17.64 25.54
C LEU A 20 30.95 -17.64 24.13
N ALA A 21 30.16 -18.02 23.12
CA ALA A 21 30.64 -18.15 21.75
C ALA A 21 29.79 -17.42 20.71
N THR A 22 29.39 -16.16 20.94
CA THR A 22 29.01 -15.25 19.84
C THR A 22 29.24 -13.77 20.19
N GLU A 23 30.50 -13.34 20.32
CA GLU A 23 30.89 -11.97 19.95
C GLU A 23 32.12 -12.06 19.04
N GLY A 24 31.88 -11.83 17.74
CA GLY A 24 32.87 -11.92 16.68
C GLY A 24 32.50 -10.95 15.57
N CYS A 25 32.89 -9.70 15.81
CA CYS A 25 32.70 -8.50 15.02
C CYS A 25 33.06 -8.67 13.53
N SER A 26 32.16 -8.26 12.63
CA SER A 26 32.49 -7.98 11.24
C SER A 26 31.73 -6.75 10.76
N SER A 27 32.51 -5.67 10.63
CA SER A 27 32.50 -4.77 9.48
C SER A 27 31.20 -3.98 9.25
N GLY A 28 31.21 -2.75 9.75
CA GLY A 28 30.22 -1.72 9.44
C GLY A 28 29.92 -1.61 7.95
N LYS A 29 28.64 -1.75 7.64
CA LYS A 29 27.98 -0.93 6.63
C LYS A 29 26.89 -0.18 7.36
N SER A 30 27.12 1.12 7.55
CA SER A 30 26.04 2.07 7.72
C SER A 30 25.12 1.91 6.52
N SER A 31 24.04 1.14 6.68
CA SER A 31 22.82 1.47 5.96
C SER A 31 22.43 2.82 6.51
N ARG A 32 22.85 3.87 5.80
CA ARG A 32 21.99 5.05 5.68
C ARG A 32 20.58 4.49 5.56
N ASP A 33 19.70 4.96 6.42
CA ASP A 33 18.28 4.92 6.12
C ASP A 33 18.17 5.14 4.62
N LYS A 34 17.50 4.22 3.93
CA LYS A 34 16.85 4.61 2.69
C LYS A 34 15.82 5.64 3.12
N ALA A 35 16.29 6.86 3.41
CA ALA A 35 15.55 8.05 3.14
C ALA A 35 15.06 7.81 1.71
N PRO A 36 13.73 7.79 1.48
CA PRO A 36 13.21 7.73 0.13
C PRO A 36 14.03 8.70 -0.72
N PHE A 37 14.60 8.17 -1.80
CA PHE A 37 15.27 8.98 -2.79
C PHE A 37 14.19 9.81 -3.48
N TYR A 38 13.75 10.86 -2.81
CA TYR A 38 13.03 11.94 -3.44
C TYR A 38 14.09 12.68 -4.26
N SER A 39 14.07 12.39 -5.56
CA SER A 39 14.69 13.24 -6.54
C SER A 39 14.16 14.66 -6.29
N THR A 40 15.00 15.53 -5.73
CA THR A 40 14.78 16.98 -5.75
C THR A 40 15.04 17.47 -7.18
N GLY A 41 14.17 17.04 -8.09
CA GLY A 41 14.02 17.63 -9.40
C GLY A 41 13.14 18.85 -9.25
N THR A 42 13.74 20.04 -9.16
CA THR A 42 13.05 21.30 -9.49
C THR A 42 12.83 21.35 -11.00
N GLY A 43 11.94 20.48 -11.48
CA GLY A 43 11.49 20.46 -12.85
C GLY A 43 10.23 21.29 -12.98
N THR A 44 10.33 22.51 -13.47
CA THR A 44 9.21 23.19 -14.14
C THR A 44 8.95 22.49 -15.48
N GLY A 45 8.46 21.26 -15.41
CA GLY A 45 8.11 20.45 -16.57
C GLY A 45 6.73 20.83 -17.06
N THR A 46 6.63 21.77 -18.00
CA THR A 46 5.47 21.84 -18.90
C THR A 46 5.54 20.65 -19.86
N GLY A 47 5.26 19.45 -19.35
CA GLY A 47 5.28 18.22 -20.12
C GLY A 47 4.06 18.13 -21.02
N THR A 48 4.21 18.48 -22.29
CA THR A 48 3.26 18.08 -23.36
C THR A 48 3.57 16.65 -23.77
N GLY A 49 3.29 15.71 -22.88
CA GLY A 49 3.46 14.28 -23.14
C GLY A 49 2.33 13.73 -24.03
N THR A 50 2.50 13.75 -25.35
CA THR A 50 1.70 12.92 -26.27
C THR A 50 2.19 11.47 -26.21
N GLY A 51 1.82 10.75 -25.16
CA GLY A 51 1.96 9.30 -25.09
C GLY A 51 0.83 8.63 -25.86
N THR A 52 1.06 8.25 -27.12
CA THR A 52 0.19 7.32 -27.87
C THR A 52 0.43 5.89 -27.41
N GLY A 53 0.14 5.61 -26.14
CA GLY A 53 0.01 4.24 -25.65
C GLY A 53 -1.37 3.71 -26.01
N THR A 54 -1.47 2.84 -27.00
CA THR A 54 -2.63 1.96 -27.23
C THR A 54 -2.73 0.88 -26.14
N GLY A 55 -2.56 1.26 -24.88
CA GLY A 55 -2.79 0.39 -23.74
C GLY A 55 -4.29 0.35 -23.48
N SER A 56 -4.94 -0.78 -23.72
CA SER A 56 -6.37 -1.02 -23.47
C SER A 56 -6.76 -1.04 -21.98
N GLY A 57 -5.94 -0.43 -21.12
CA GLY A 57 -6.18 -0.39 -19.69
C GLY A 57 -7.32 0.56 -19.33
N VAL A 58 -8.05 0.21 -18.28
CA VAL A 58 -9.07 1.07 -17.68
C VAL A 58 -8.38 2.08 -16.76
N GLY A 59 -8.47 3.35 -17.12
CA GLY A 59 -8.00 4.46 -16.31
C GLY A 59 -9.05 4.88 -15.28
N ILE A 60 -8.65 4.93 -14.01
CA ILE A 60 -9.44 5.51 -12.92
C ILE A 60 -8.97 6.95 -12.70
N GLU A 61 -9.93 7.88 -12.64
CA GLU A 61 -9.67 9.26 -12.25
C GLU A 61 -10.05 9.48 -10.78
N LEU A 62 -9.21 10.22 -10.06
CA LEU A 62 -9.38 10.51 -8.64
C LEU A 62 -9.29 12.00 -8.33
N VAL A 63 -10.14 12.45 -7.42
CA VAL A 63 -10.03 13.73 -6.71
C VAL A 63 -9.62 13.44 -5.26
N CYS A 64 -8.38 13.75 -4.93
CA CYS A 64 -7.81 13.60 -3.60
C CYS A 64 -7.81 14.96 -2.90
N VAL A 65 -8.37 15.02 -1.69
CA VAL A 65 -8.49 16.28 -0.96
C VAL A 65 -7.87 16.22 0.43
N TYR A 66 -7.07 17.22 0.75
CA TYR A 66 -6.74 17.55 2.13
C TYR A 66 -7.83 18.45 2.70
N ASP A 67 -8.26 18.19 3.94
CA ASP A 67 -9.12 19.15 4.64
C ASP A 67 -8.37 20.51 4.74
N PRO A 68 -8.97 21.63 4.30
CA PRO A 68 -8.32 22.95 4.37
C PRO A 68 -7.80 23.32 5.77
N ALA A 69 -8.43 22.81 6.84
CA ALA A 69 -8.00 23.03 8.22
C ALA A 69 -6.64 22.41 8.55
N LEU A 70 -6.19 21.41 7.78
CA LEU A 70 -4.86 20.81 7.95
C LEU A 70 -3.74 21.75 7.46
N GLY A 71 -4.05 22.74 6.62
CA GLY A 71 -3.05 23.66 6.08
C GLY A 71 -1.98 22.94 5.25
N ALA A 72 -2.38 22.01 4.39
CA ALA A 72 -1.48 21.21 3.58
C ALA A 72 -0.64 22.08 2.62
N GLN A 73 0.67 22.05 2.79
CA GLN A 73 1.62 22.69 1.90
C GLN A 73 1.78 21.91 0.59
N THR A 74 2.33 22.55 -0.44
CA THR A 74 2.64 21.91 -1.73
C THR A 74 3.47 20.64 -1.56
N SER A 75 4.43 20.62 -0.63
CA SER A 75 5.25 19.43 -0.36
C SER A 75 4.46 18.22 0.13
N HIS A 76 3.40 18.41 0.92
CA HIS A 76 2.53 17.30 1.35
C HIS A 76 1.74 16.75 0.15
N LYS A 77 1.24 17.65 -0.72
CA LYS A 77 0.52 17.27 -1.94
C LYS A 77 1.44 16.52 -2.92
N GLU A 78 2.69 16.95 -3.07
CA GLU A 78 3.72 16.28 -3.87
C GLU A 78 4.11 14.91 -3.28
N HIS A 79 4.21 14.80 -1.96
CA HIS A 79 4.44 13.53 -1.29
C HIS A 79 3.30 12.54 -1.56
N PHE A 80 2.05 12.98 -1.38
CA PHE A 80 0.88 12.16 -1.66
C PHE A 80 0.75 11.80 -3.15
N ALA A 81 1.18 12.68 -4.06
CA ALA A 81 1.29 12.35 -5.48
C ALA A 81 2.18 11.12 -5.72
N GLY A 82 3.34 11.06 -5.06
CA GLY A 82 4.22 9.89 -5.15
C GLY A 82 3.56 8.60 -4.67
N ILE A 83 2.74 8.67 -3.60
CA ILE A 83 1.95 7.52 -3.11
C ILE A 83 0.94 7.06 -4.16
N VAL A 84 0.25 8.02 -4.81
CA VAL A 84 -0.74 7.72 -5.87
C VAL A 84 -0.07 7.08 -7.08
N GLU A 85 1.06 7.62 -7.54
CA GLU A 85 1.82 7.08 -8.68
C GLU A 85 2.33 5.66 -8.40
N GLU A 86 2.92 5.42 -7.22
CA GLU A 86 3.36 4.07 -6.85
C GLU A 86 2.17 3.12 -6.74
N SER A 87 1.07 3.57 -6.11
CA SER A 87 -0.16 2.78 -6.00
C SER A 87 -0.76 2.44 -7.36
N SER A 88 -0.69 3.35 -8.34
CA SER A 88 -1.11 3.09 -9.72
C SER A 88 -0.36 1.90 -10.34
N GLY A 89 0.96 1.84 -10.16
CA GLY A 89 1.78 0.69 -10.59
C GLY A 89 1.42 -0.62 -9.88
N ASN A 90 1.07 -0.56 -8.60
CA ASN A 90 0.61 -1.71 -7.83
C ASN A 90 -0.75 -2.21 -8.28
N ILE A 91 -1.71 -1.30 -8.49
CA ILE A 91 -3.04 -1.61 -9.01
C ILE A 91 -2.90 -2.24 -10.39
N TRP A 92 -2.05 -1.70 -11.25
CA TRP A 92 -1.77 -2.28 -12.57
C TRP A 92 -1.30 -3.73 -12.46
N THR A 93 -0.31 -3.99 -11.61
CA THR A 93 0.20 -5.35 -11.41
C THR A 93 -0.87 -6.27 -10.82
N GLY A 94 -1.55 -5.83 -9.75
CA GLY A 94 -2.59 -6.58 -9.05
C GLY A 94 -3.83 -6.89 -9.89
N THR A 95 -4.11 -6.05 -10.89
CA THR A 95 -5.20 -6.22 -11.86
C THR A 95 -4.73 -6.83 -13.18
N LYS A 96 -3.61 -7.55 -13.14
CA LYS A 96 -3.02 -8.26 -14.29
C LYS A 96 -2.82 -7.35 -15.50
N ASN A 97 -2.26 -6.17 -15.26
CA ASN A 97 -1.92 -5.14 -16.24
C ASN A 97 -3.14 -4.56 -16.96
N GLN A 98 -4.23 -4.25 -16.26
CA GLN A 98 -5.46 -3.76 -16.91
C GLN A 98 -6.09 -2.54 -16.27
N ILE A 99 -5.86 -2.24 -14.99
CA ILE A 99 -6.43 -1.07 -14.34
C ILE A 99 -5.29 -0.22 -13.77
N TYR A 100 -5.39 1.09 -13.91
CA TYR A 100 -4.42 2.03 -13.35
C TYR A 100 -5.12 3.33 -12.99
N ILE A 101 -4.42 4.21 -12.27
CA ILE A 101 -4.92 5.57 -12.02
C ILE A 101 -4.47 6.41 -13.19
N SER A 102 -5.40 6.83 -14.06
CA SER A 102 -5.07 7.67 -15.22
C SER A 102 -4.81 9.11 -14.82
N LYS A 103 -5.56 9.61 -13.84
CA LYS A 103 -5.50 10.99 -13.40
C LYS A 103 -5.77 11.11 -11.90
N ALA A 104 -4.99 11.93 -11.22
CA ALA A 104 -5.24 12.32 -9.84
C ALA A 104 -5.14 13.84 -9.68
N THR A 105 -6.21 14.46 -9.19
CA THR A 105 -6.21 15.87 -8.82
C THR A 105 -6.09 15.97 -7.30
N ILE A 106 -5.01 16.56 -6.80
CA ILE A 106 -4.71 16.73 -5.38
C ILE A 106 -4.88 18.20 -5.02
N LYS A 107 -5.80 18.50 -4.11
CA LYS A 107 -6.17 19.89 -3.76
C LYS A 107 -6.67 20.00 -2.32
N ASP A 108 -6.98 21.21 -1.89
CA ASP A 108 -7.71 21.41 -0.64
C ASP A 108 -9.22 21.27 -0.87
N GLY A 109 -9.93 20.64 0.06
CA GLY A 109 -11.37 20.44 -0.04
C GLY A 109 -11.93 19.50 1.02
N THR A 110 -13.26 19.47 1.15
CA THR A 110 -13.98 18.64 2.12
C THR A 110 -14.73 17.47 1.48
N SER A 111 -14.59 17.29 0.17
CA SER A 111 -15.22 16.21 -0.60
C SER A 111 -14.35 15.83 -1.78
N GLY A 112 -14.24 14.52 -2.01
CA GLY A 112 -13.47 13.91 -3.07
C GLY A 112 -13.65 12.39 -3.08
N ASP A 113 -12.93 11.73 -3.96
CA ASP A 113 -12.81 10.27 -3.99
C ASP A 113 -11.92 9.76 -2.85
N VAL A 114 -10.91 10.56 -2.49
CA VAL A 114 -9.96 10.28 -1.41
C VAL A 114 -9.92 11.47 -0.46
N ILE A 115 -10.25 11.25 0.81
CA ILE A 115 -10.10 12.24 1.89
C ILE A 115 -8.80 11.95 2.65
N ILE A 116 -7.86 12.88 2.61
CA ILE A 116 -6.57 12.78 3.27
C ILE A 116 -6.70 13.43 4.65
N CYS A 117 -6.74 12.59 5.68
CA CYS A 117 -7.22 12.98 7.01
C CYS A 117 -6.15 13.64 7.90
N ASN A 118 -4.89 13.59 7.49
CA ASN A 118 -3.76 14.18 8.19
C ASN A 118 -2.59 14.41 7.21
N LEU A 119 -1.56 15.14 7.65
CA LEU A 119 -0.45 15.53 6.79
C LEU A 119 0.53 14.38 6.52
N ASP A 120 1.03 13.75 7.59
CA ASP A 120 2.21 12.87 7.51
C ASP A 120 2.08 11.57 8.33
N ALA A 121 0.86 11.16 8.68
CA ALA A 121 0.65 9.89 9.39
C ALA A 121 0.14 8.82 8.43
N TYR A 122 0.46 7.56 8.74
CA TYR A 122 0.02 6.40 7.98
C TYR A 122 -1.31 5.80 8.49
N LYS A 123 -1.86 6.35 9.59
CA LYS A 123 -3.15 5.96 10.18
C LYS A 123 -4.08 7.16 10.29
N VAL A 124 -5.38 6.88 10.38
CA VAL A 124 -6.47 7.86 10.52
C VAL A 124 -7.38 7.48 11.69
N ASP A 125 -8.12 8.45 12.21
CA ASP A 125 -9.15 8.21 13.20
C ASP A 125 -10.46 7.78 12.51
N HIS A 126 -10.90 6.56 12.81
CA HIS A 126 -12.20 6.04 12.42
C HIS A 126 -13.26 6.47 13.44
N PRO A 127 -14.46 6.92 13.02
CA PRO A 127 -15.52 7.38 13.92
C PRO A 127 -15.92 6.37 15.02
N THR A 128 -15.79 5.08 14.75
CA THR A 128 -16.22 4.00 15.66
C THR A 128 -15.14 2.99 16.03
N LEU A 129 -14.03 2.93 15.30
CA LEU A 129 -13.00 1.88 15.43
C LEU A 129 -11.70 2.41 16.03
N GLY A 130 -11.61 3.72 16.29
CA GLY A 130 -10.37 4.36 16.72
C GLY A 130 -9.36 4.42 15.57
N SER A 131 -8.08 4.20 15.85
CA SER A 131 -7.02 4.40 14.85
C SER A 131 -6.88 3.21 13.88
N VAL A 132 -7.14 3.45 12.61
CA VAL A 132 -7.07 2.47 11.50
C VAL A 132 -6.09 2.94 10.42
N TYR A 133 -5.68 2.06 9.51
CA TYR A 133 -4.78 2.45 8.40
C TYR A 133 -5.51 3.25 7.32
N GLY A 134 -6.75 2.87 7.03
CA GLY A 134 -7.67 3.52 6.13
C GLY A 134 -9.08 3.02 6.40
N TYR A 135 -10.06 3.62 5.74
CA TYR A 135 -11.42 3.09 5.66
C TYR A 135 -12.17 3.68 4.47
N CYS A 136 -13.30 3.07 4.11
CA CYS A 136 -14.16 3.54 3.03
C CYS A 136 -15.60 3.75 3.51
N ILE A 137 -16.24 4.85 3.06
CA ILE A 137 -17.67 5.10 3.23
C ILE A 137 -18.28 5.36 1.85
N GLY A 138 -19.14 4.43 1.40
CA GLY A 138 -19.68 4.49 0.04
C GLY A 138 -18.56 4.37 -0.98
N SER A 139 -18.42 5.37 -1.85
CA SER A 139 -17.38 5.44 -2.90
C SER A 139 -16.20 6.34 -2.52
N THR A 140 -16.10 6.75 -1.27
CA THR A 140 -15.04 7.65 -0.77
C THR A 140 -14.18 6.92 0.24
N MET A 141 -12.87 6.91 -0.03
CA MET A 141 -11.88 6.36 0.90
C MET A 141 -11.24 7.47 1.74
N TYR A 142 -10.80 7.10 2.95
CA TYR A 142 -10.21 7.97 3.95
C TYR A 142 -8.86 7.38 4.35
N VAL A 143 -7.79 8.14 4.12
CA VAL A 143 -6.41 7.67 4.33
C VAL A 143 -5.55 8.76 4.96
N GLY A 144 -4.42 8.37 5.55
CA GLY A 144 -3.43 9.30 6.05
C GLY A 144 -2.57 9.90 4.93
N GLY A 145 -1.95 11.04 5.17
CA GLY A 145 -1.10 11.70 4.17
C GLY A 145 0.21 10.94 3.88
N ASP A 146 0.62 10.05 4.78
CA ASP A 146 1.71 9.08 4.57
C ASP A 146 1.19 7.64 4.55
N CYS A 147 0.02 7.40 3.96
CA CYS A 147 -0.57 6.06 3.93
C CYS A 147 0.31 5.06 3.16
N LEU A 148 0.26 3.80 3.58
CA LEU A 148 0.93 2.72 2.88
C LEU A 148 0.27 2.49 1.52
N THR A 149 1.05 2.23 0.47
CA THR A 149 0.51 1.95 -0.88
C THR A 149 -0.39 0.71 -0.93
N LEU A 150 -0.16 -0.25 -0.02
CA LEU A 150 -1.05 -1.39 0.21
C LEU A 150 -2.43 -0.95 0.74
N THR A 151 -2.43 -0.08 1.76
CA THR A 151 -3.67 0.49 2.30
C THR A 151 -4.40 1.29 1.23
N PHE A 152 -3.69 2.12 0.47
CA PHE A 152 -4.29 2.87 -0.62
C PHE A 152 -4.99 1.96 -1.63
N GLN A 153 -4.32 0.89 -2.09
CA GLN A 153 -4.89 -0.06 -3.03
C GLN A 153 -6.09 -0.83 -2.45
N HIS A 154 -6.02 -1.23 -1.18
CA HIS A 154 -7.11 -1.90 -0.46
C HIS A 154 -8.37 -1.03 -0.41
N GLU A 155 -8.22 0.20 0.08
CA GLU A 155 -9.35 1.13 0.18
C GLU A 155 -9.90 1.54 -1.19
N LEU A 156 -9.05 1.64 -2.21
CA LEU A 156 -9.50 1.86 -3.58
C LEU A 156 -10.33 0.66 -4.10
N GLY A 157 -9.98 -0.57 -3.68
CA GLY A 157 -10.75 -1.77 -3.94
C GLY A 157 -12.17 -1.67 -3.41
N HIS A 158 -12.37 -1.14 -2.20
CA HIS A 158 -13.69 -0.80 -1.69
C HIS A 158 -14.36 0.29 -2.53
N ALA A 159 -13.71 1.44 -2.64
CA ALA A 159 -14.32 2.67 -3.17
C ALA A 159 -14.67 2.61 -4.67
N LYS A 160 -13.86 1.91 -5.47
CA LYS A 160 -13.98 1.90 -6.94
C LYS A 160 -14.32 0.53 -7.50
N MET A 161 -14.07 -0.55 -6.77
CA MET A 161 -14.29 -1.91 -7.25
C MET A 161 -15.44 -2.63 -6.54
N ASP A 162 -16.08 -1.99 -5.54
CA ASP A 162 -17.15 -2.55 -4.69
C ASP A 162 -16.78 -3.89 -4.04
N LEU A 163 -15.49 -4.07 -3.73
CA LEU A 163 -15.02 -5.29 -3.11
C LEU A 163 -15.26 -5.23 -1.60
N PRO A 164 -15.80 -6.28 -0.96
CA PRO A 164 -15.90 -6.33 0.49
C PRO A 164 -14.55 -6.70 1.12
N ASP A 165 -14.41 -6.36 2.40
CA ASP A 165 -13.38 -6.97 3.24
C ASP A 165 -13.61 -8.47 3.34
N HIS A 166 -12.51 -9.20 3.45
CA HIS A 166 -12.56 -10.59 3.84
C HIS A 166 -11.43 -10.97 4.78
N TYR A 167 -11.62 -12.09 5.47
CA TYR A 167 -10.76 -12.51 6.58
C TYR A 167 -10.33 -13.97 6.41
N GLY A 168 -9.08 -14.27 6.75
CA GLY A 168 -8.56 -15.63 6.76
C GLY A 168 -7.04 -15.70 6.63
N TYR A 169 -6.42 -16.68 7.30
CA TYR A 169 -4.96 -16.80 7.40
C TYR A 169 -4.29 -17.52 6.21
N THR A 170 -5.07 -18.06 5.29
CA THR A 170 -4.58 -18.87 4.16
C THR A 170 -4.74 -18.18 2.81
N MET A 171 -5.38 -17.01 2.78
CA MET A 171 -5.67 -16.28 1.56
C MET A 171 -4.78 -15.04 1.49
N ILE A 172 -3.93 -14.97 0.47
CA ILE A 172 -3.17 -13.75 0.19
C ILE A 172 -3.99 -12.94 -0.83
N CYS A 173 -4.43 -11.76 -0.42
CA CYS A 173 -5.27 -10.88 -1.22
C CYS A 173 -5.18 -9.46 -0.67
N ILE A 174 -5.19 -8.47 -1.55
CA ILE A 174 -5.23 -7.07 -1.16
C ILE A 174 -6.47 -6.73 -0.33
N MET A 175 -7.60 -7.43 -0.50
CA MET A 175 -8.83 -7.24 0.29
C MET A 175 -8.84 -8.04 1.60
N ASN A 176 -7.71 -8.65 2.00
CA ASN A 176 -7.63 -9.39 3.25
C ASN A 176 -7.22 -8.48 4.43
N ALA A 177 -8.17 -8.17 5.30
CA ALA A 177 -7.96 -7.33 6.49
C ALA A 177 -7.52 -8.11 7.74
N GLU A 178 -7.35 -9.42 7.65
CA GLU A 178 -6.93 -10.27 8.78
C GLU A 178 -5.53 -9.91 9.29
N GLY A 179 -5.35 -9.98 10.61
CA GLY A 179 -4.04 -9.77 11.26
C GLY A 179 -3.45 -8.37 11.05
N GLY A 180 -4.26 -7.37 10.72
CA GLY A 180 -3.77 -6.01 10.41
C GLY A 180 -3.13 -5.89 9.03
N GLY A 181 -3.58 -6.69 8.06
CA GLY A 181 -3.16 -6.58 6.66
C GLY A 181 -1.88 -7.35 6.30
N ILE A 182 -1.42 -8.26 7.17
CA ILE A 182 -0.23 -9.10 6.87
C ILE A 182 -0.42 -9.98 5.63
N TYR A 183 -1.66 -10.21 5.22
CA TYR A 183 -2.03 -11.01 4.05
C TYR A 183 -2.27 -10.18 2.77
N MET A 184 -2.03 -8.87 2.83
CA MET A 184 -2.12 -7.97 1.66
C MET A 184 -0.85 -7.95 0.80
N GLY A 185 0.21 -8.63 1.25
CA GLY A 185 1.60 -8.45 0.77
C GLY A 185 1.82 -8.63 -0.74
N ASP A 186 1.04 -9.50 -1.39
CA ASP A 186 1.22 -9.79 -2.82
C ASP A 186 0.51 -8.79 -3.75
N ARG A 187 -0.24 -7.81 -3.21
CA ARG A 187 -0.92 -6.75 -3.99
C ARG A 187 -1.91 -7.28 -5.04
N ASN A 188 -2.31 -8.55 -4.96
CA ASN A 188 -3.18 -9.22 -5.91
C ASN A 188 -4.62 -9.35 -5.37
N TYR A 189 -5.59 -9.52 -6.28
CA TYR A 189 -6.95 -9.91 -5.92
C TYR A 189 -7.09 -11.44 -5.96
N CYS A 190 -7.69 -12.04 -4.94
CA CYS A 190 -7.90 -13.49 -4.90
C CYS A 190 -8.82 -13.97 -6.02
N GLU A 191 -8.61 -15.20 -6.49
CA GLU A 191 -9.35 -15.79 -7.61
C GLU A 191 -10.13 -17.02 -7.14
N GLY A 192 -11.40 -17.07 -7.54
CA GLY A 192 -12.31 -18.16 -7.20
C GLY A 192 -12.67 -18.25 -5.71
N GLY A 193 -13.33 -19.35 -5.36
CA GLY A 193 -13.82 -19.57 -3.99
C GLY A 193 -14.92 -18.59 -3.58
N THR A 194 -15.07 -18.38 -2.28
CA THR A 194 -16.17 -17.58 -1.71
C THR A 194 -16.05 -16.08 -1.98
N PHE A 195 -14.82 -15.55 -2.06
CA PHE A 195 -14.58 -14.10 -2.15
C PHE A 195 -14.27 -13.59 -3.56
N ASP A 196 -13.73 -14.45 -4.46
CA ASP A 196 -13.37 -14.18 -5.87
C ASP A 196 -13.26 -12.68 -6.26
N CYS A 197 -12.34 -11.97 -5.61
CA CYS A 197 -12.20 -10.53 -5.79
C CYS A 197 -11.83 -10.19 -7.24
N TRP A 198 -10.98 -11.01 -7.88
CA TRP A 198 -10.62 -10.81 -9.28
C TRP A 198 -11.82 -10.99 -10.22
N GLY A 199 -12.64 -12.03 -10.01
CA GLY A 199 -13.87 -12.24 -10.77
C GLY A 199 -14.82 -11.04 -10.66
N ALA A 200 -14.95 -10.46 -9.47
CA ALA A 200 -15.74 -9.24 -9.25
C ALA A 200 -15.17 -8.02 -10.00
N VAL A 201 -13.85 -7.81 -9.97
CA VAL A 201 -13.19 -6.74 -10.75
C VAL A 201 -13.41 -6.93 -12.25
N VAL A 202 -13.20 -8.14 -12.76
CA VAL A 202 -13.43 -8.50 -14.17
C VAL A 202 -14.86 -8.18 -14.59
N ALA A 203 -15.84 -8.62 -13.80
CA ALA A 203 -17.25 -8.38 -14.08
C ALA A 203 -17.60 -6.88 -14.07
N LYS A 204 -17.05 -6.13 -13.12
CA LYS A 204 -17.34 -4.70 -12.97
C LYS A 204 -16.79 -3.85 -14.11
N PHE A 205 -15.56 -4.11 -14.55
CA PHE A 205 -14.90 -3.30 -15.57
C PHE A 205 -14.99 -3.86 -16.98
N GLY A 206 -15.52 -5.08 -17.15
CA GLY A 206 -15.62 -5.72 -18.46
C GLY A 206 -14.26 -6.02 -19.09
N ILE A 207 -13.26 -6.28 -18.26
CA ILE A 207 -11.87 -6.55 -18.67
C ILE A 207 -11.61 -8.07 -18.85
N SER A 208 -10.42 -8.45 -19.33
CA SER A 208 -10.09 -9.86 -19.52
C SER A 208 -9.74 -10.54 -18.20
N ALA A 209 -10.31 -11.72 -17.93
CA ALA A 209 -9.92 -12.54 -16.77
C ALA A 209 -8.45 -13.00 -16.84
N SER A 210 -7.87 -13.12 -18.04
CA SER A 210 -6.50 -13.56 -18.26
C SER A 210 -5.46 -12.46 -18.03
N GLY A 211 -5.87 -11.19 -17.89
CA GLY A 211 -4.94 -10.07 -17.89
C GLY A 211 -4.54 -9.58 -19.29
N ALA A 212 -3.70 -8.56 -19.29
CA ALA A 212 -3.02 -8.03 -20.46
C ALA A 212 -1.49 -7.97 -20.24
N THR A 213 -0.77 -7.40 -21.20
CA THR A 213 0.69 -7.23 -21.14
C THR A 213 1.05 -5.76 -21.36
N GLY A 214 2.24 -5.36 -20.90
CA GLY A 214 2.76 -4.01 -21.08
C GLY A 214 3.12 -3.33 -19.76
N ALA A 215 3.73 -2.15 -19.89
CA ALA A 215 4.03 -1.30 -18.75
C ALA A 215 2.78 -0.56 -18.28
N CYS A 216 2.73 -0.25 -16.98
CA CYS A 216 1.71 0.64 -16.43
C CYS A 216 1.78 2.00 -17.15
N PRO A 217 0.67 2.52 -17.70
CA PRO A 217 0.65 3.87 -18.22
C PRO A 217 0.94 4.91 -17.12
N ALA A 218 1.53 6.04 -17.51
CA ALA A 218 1.81 7.11 -16.55
C ALA A 218 0.51 7.71 -15.98
N THR A 219 0.53 8.05 -14.69
CA THR A 219 -0.55 8.77 -14.01
C THR A 219 -0.37 10.28 -14.19
N GLU A 220 -1.39 10.98 -14.69
CA GLU A 220 -1.40 12.45 -14.72
C GLU A 220 -1.72 12.99 -13.31
N VAL A 221 -0.76 13.67 -12.68
CA VAL A 221 -0.98 14.33 -11.39
C VAL A 221 -1.18 15.84 -11.57
N ILE A 222 -2.24 16.38 -10.99
CA ILE A 222 -2.54 17.82 -10.93
C ILE A 222 -2.58 18.25 -9.47
N ILE A 223 -1.65 19.12 -9.06
CA ILE A 223 -1.64 19.71 -7.71
C ILE A 223 -2.22 21.13 -7.79
N GLN A 224 -3.19 21.43 -6.92
CA GLN A 224 -3.85 22.75 -6.80
C GLN A 224 -3.71 23.33 -5.40
#